data_AF-A0A7C8MHA7-F1
#
_entry.id   AF-A0A7C8MHA7-F1
#
_cell.length_a   1.000
_cell.length_b   1.000
_cell.length_c   1.000
_cell.angle_alpha   90.00
_cell.angle_beta   90.00
_cell.angle_gamma   90.00
#
_symmetry.space_group_name_H-M   'P 1'
#
loop_
_entity.id
_entity.type
_entity.pdbx_description
1 polymer ?
#
loop_
_entity_poly.entity_id
_entity_poly.type
_entity_poly.pdbx_seq_one_letter_code
_entity_poly.pdbx_strand_id
1 'polypeptide(L)'
;MAVVVDSGFLSRITAAEKNITHQDEPVEGGPTAQAQSHVGSQLNSQVIHDITMGERKITGSDLPAKRGPTAVAQHLFTQASGTGGGNNSQQRSGNHSQQHSGVLDSETISKITENEAQITGQVDPVRGGPTAKAQQHAGEPITSQALHDITEGEKKVTGGERVKGGPTSAAQSELAKSRS
;
A
#
# COMPACT_ATOMS: atom_id res chain seq x y z
N MET A 1 -23.96 -1.00 5.41
CA MET A 1 -23.94 -2.35 6.03
C MET A 1 -22.52 -2.61 6.48
N ALA A 2 -22.28 -3.01 7.73
CA ALA A 2 -20.94 -3.35 8.18
C ALA A 2 -20.55 -4.73 7.61
N VAL A 3 -19.37 -4.85 7.00
CA VAL A 3 -18.85 -6.17 6.61
C VAL A 3 -18.39 -6.88 7.88
N VAL A 4 -18.87 -8.10 8.06
CA VAL A 4 -18.54 -8.95 9.22
C VAL A 4 -17.51 -9.96 8.74
N VAL A 5 -16.60 -10.36 9.63
CA VAL A 5 -15.70 -11.47 9.37
C VAL A 5 -16.52 -12.76 9.38
N ASP A 6 -16.94 -13.16 8.18
CA ASP A 6 -17.74 -14.36 7.94
C ASP A 6 -16.92 -15.46 7.23
N SER A 7 -17.55 -16.59 6.99
CA SER A 7 -16.92 -17.72 6.28
C SER A 7 -16.50 -17.36 4.85
N GLY A 8 -17.19 -16.41 4.21
CA GLY A 8 -16.85 -15.90 2.89
C GLY A 8 -15.58 -15.07 2.89
N PHE A 9 -15.41 -14.21 3.89
CA PHE A 9 -14.18 -13.46 4.14
C PHE A 9 -13.01 -14.40 4.39
N LEU A 10 -13.17 -15.34 5.32
CA LEU A 10 -12.12 -16.32 5.64
C LEU A 10 -11.67 -17.11 4.41
N SER A 11 -12.61 -17.60 3.60
CA SER A 11 -12.29 -18.37 2.40
C SER A 11 -11.43 -17.58 1.41
N ARG A 12 -11.68 -16.27 1.27
CA ARG A 12 -10.90 -15.39 0.38
C ARG A 12 -9.52 -15.09 0.94
N ILE A 13 -9.42 -14.87 2.25
CA ILE A 13 -8.14 -14.67 2.95
C ILE A 13 -7.28 -15.92 2.85
N THR A 14 -7.83 -17.10 3.12
CA THR A 14 -7.13 -18.39 2.99
C THR A 14 -6.65 -18.64 1.56
N ALA A 15 -7.49 -18.36 0.56
CA ALA A 15 -7.08 -18.49 -0.84
C ALA A 15 -5.93 -17.54 -1.20
N ALA A 16 -5.91 -16.32 -0.66
CA ALA A 16 -4.83 -15.37 -0.87
C ALA A 16 -3.54 -15.79 -0.14
N GLU A 17 -3.66 -16.30 1.09
CA GLU A 17 -2.53 -16.85 1.84
C GLU A 17 -1.90 -18.05 1.12
N LYS A 18 -2.71 -19.01 0.66
CA LYS A 18 -2.26 -20.15 -0.14
C LYS A 18 -1.46 -19.74 -1.37
N ASN A 19 -1.88 -18.66 -2.04
CA ASN A 19 -1.16 -18.17 -3.22
C ASN A 19 0.24 -17.64 -2.88
N ILE A 20 0.49 -17.21 -1.65
CA ILE A 20 1.78 -16.67 -1.22
C ILE A 20 2.67 -17.74 -0.58
N THR A 21 2.10 -18.53 0.32
CA THR A 21 2.85 -19.52 1.10
C THR A 21 3.02 -20.84 0.34
N HIS A 22 2.19 -21.05 -0.69
CA HIS A 22 2.05 -22.32 -1.42
C HIS A 22 1.64 -23.49 -0.52
N GLN A 23 1.12 -23.19 0.67
CA GLN A 23 0.59 -24.18 1.62
C GLN A 23 -0.93 -24.23 1.51
N ASP A 24 -1.47 -25.46 1.52
CA ASP A 24 -2.91 -25.70 1.47
C ASP A 24 -3.60 -25.38 2.80
N GLU A 25 -2.85 -25.40 3.90
CA GLU A 25 -3.37 -25.13 5.24
C GLU A 25 -3.03 -23.71 5.72
N PRO A 26 -3.91 -23.09 6.53
CA PRO A 26 -3.62 -21.83 7.20
C PRO A 26 -2.36 -21.97 8.06
N VAL A 27 -1.41 -21.07 7.90
CA VAL A 27 -0.20 -21.08 8.70
C VAL A 27 -0.52 -20.59 10.11
N GLU A 28 0.02 -21.27 11.12
CA GLU A 28 -0.17 -20.90 12.52
C GLU A 28 0.37 -19.49 12.78
N GLY A 29 -0.47 -18.59 13.31
CA GLY A 29 -0.13 -17.18 13.50
C GLY A 29 -0.14 -16.33 12.23
N GLY A 30 -0.55 -16.92 11.10
CA GLY A 30 -0.70 -16.29 9.80
C GLY A 30 -1.89 -15.34 9.64
N PRO A 31 -2.01 -14.68 8.50
CA PRO A 31 -3.10 -13.74 8.23
C PRO A 31 -4.49 -14.39 8.30
N THR A 32 -4.63 -15.65 7.88
CA THR A 32 -5.89 -16.40 8.05
C THR A 32 -6.18 -16.68 9.53
N ALA A 33 -5.18 -17.06 10.33
CA ALA A 33 -5.36 -17.29 11.76
C ALA A 33 -5.73 -16.00 12.51
N GLN A 34 -5.14 -14.87 12.13
CA GLN A 34 -5.50 -13.55 12.65
C GLN A 34 -6.93 -13.18 12.25
N ALA A 35 -7.31 -13.39 10.99
CA ALA A 35 -8.69 -13.21 10.55
C ALA A 35 -9.69 -14.10 11.32
N GLN A 36 -9.33 -15.36 11.58
CA GLN A 36 -10.16 -16.31 12.34
C GLN A 36 -10.40 -15.85 13.78
N SER A 37 -9.44 -15.17 14.39
CA SER A 37 -9.56 -14.63 15.74
C SER A 37 -10.61 -13.51 15.86
N HIS A 38 -11.01 -12.93 14.72
CA HIS A 38 -12.00 -11.86 14.63
C HIS A 38 -13.34 -12.32 14.03
N VAL A 39 -13.57 -13.63 13.92
CA VAL A 39 -14.82 -14.17 13.34
C VAL A 39 -16.04 -13.70 14.13
N GLY A 40 -17.06 -13.25 13.39
CA GLY A 40 -18.27 -12.66 13.98
C GLY A 40 -18.11 -11.19 14.39
N SER A 41 -16.90 -10.64 14.34
CA SER A 41 -16.65 -9.21 14.56
C SER A 41 -16.79 -8.42 13.26
N GLN A 42 -17.07 -7.11 13.39
CA GLN A 42 -17.07 -6.21 12.25
C GLN A 42 -15.64 -6.01 11.72
N LEU A 43 -15.50 -6.08 10.41
CA LEU A 43 -14.26 -5.77 9.71
C LEU A 43 -13.95 -4.28 9.93
N ASN A 44 -12.91 -4.02 10.71
CA ASN A 44 -12.43 -2.69 11.05
C ASN A 44 -10.91 -2.60 10.77
N SER A 45 -10.34 -1.41 10.97
CA SER A 45 -8.91 -1.19 10.78
C SER A 45 -8.03 -2.08 11.67
N GLN A 46 -8.51 -2.47 12.86
CA GLN A 46 -7.79 -3.39 13.75
C GLN A 46 -7.68 -4.79 13.13
N VAL A 47 -8.78 -5.33 12.60
CA VAL A 47 -8.77 -6.65 11.95
C VAL A 47 -7.80 -6.65 10.75
N ILE A 48 -7.80 -5.58 9.96
CA ILE A 48 -6.86 -5.44 8.82
C ILE A 48 -5.41 -5.36 9.31
N HIS A 49 -5.16 -4.60 10.38
CA HIS A 49 -3.84 -4.48 10.97
C HIS A 49 -3.32 -5.84 11.46
N ASP A 50 -4.15 -6.60 12.17
CA ASP A 50 -3.79 -7.92 12.68
C ASP A 50 -3.52 -8.91 11.54
N ILE A 51 -4.33 -8.88 10.47
CA ILE A 51 -4.09 -9.66 9.24
C ILE A 51 -2.75 -9.25 8.61
N THR A 52 -2.44 -7.95 8.55
CA THR A 52 -1.17 -7.43 8.02
C THR A 52 0.02 -7.94 8.83
N MET A 53 -0.10 -7.96 10.16
CA MET A 53 0.93 -8.48 11.04
C MET A 53 1.12 -9.99 10.87
N GLY A 54 0.04 -10.75 10.64
CA GLY A 54 0.12 -12.17 10.30
C GLY A 54 0.81 -12.41 8.95
N GLU A 55 0.46 -11.64 7.92
CA GLU A 55 1.08 -11.75 6.60
C GLU A 55 2.57 -11.40 6.65
N ARG A 56 2.94 -10.36 7.39
CA ARG A 56 4.35 -9.99 7.62
C ARG A 56 5.14 -11.11 8.27
N LYS A 57 4.55 -11.81 9.25
CA LYS A 57 5.23 -12.93 9.92
C LYS A 57 5.56 -14.08 8.97
N ILE A 58 4.73 -14.33 7.96
CA ILE A 58 4.99 -15.42 7.01
C ILE A 58 5.87 -14.98 5.85
N THR A 59 5.59 -13.81 5.28
CA THR A 59 6.29 -13.32 4.08
C THR A 59 7.63 -12.65 4.40
N GLY A 60 7.88 -12.35 5.67
CA GLY A 60 9.05 -11.57 6.11
C GLY A 60 9.09 -10.14 5.57
N SER A 61 8.04 -9.71 4.86
CA SER A 61 7.96 -8.44 4.17
C SER A 61 7.08 -7.47 4.96
N ASP A 62 7.58 -6.27 5.21
CA ASP A 62 6.85 -5.22 5.93
C ASP A 62 5.66 -4.67 5.14
N LEU A 63 5.67 -4.88 3.82
CA LEU A 63 4.67 -4.43 2.86
C LEU A 63 3.63 -5.52 2.60
N PRO A 64 2.33 -5.16 2.43
CA PRO A 64 1.31 -6.08 1.95
C PRO A 64 1.75 -6.71 0.62
N ALA A 65 1.73 -8.04 0.50
CA ALA A 65 2.09 -8.66 -0.76
C ALA A 65 1.07 -8.24 -1.82
N LYS A 66 1.55 -7.96 -3.04
CA LYS A 66 0.68 -7.72 -4.20
C LYS A 66 -0.18 -8.99 -4.38
N ARG A 67 -1.48 -8.89 -4.03
CA ARG A 67 -2.50 -9.96 -4.01
C ARG A 67 -2.55 -10.84 -2.75
N GLY A 68 -1.96 -10.37 -1.66
CA GLY A 68 -2.01 -11.07 -0.38
C GLY A 68 -3.29 -10.90 0.42
N PRO A 69 -3.41 -11.66 1.52
CA PRO A 69 -4.58 -11.64 2.37
C PRO A 69 -4.88 -10.25 2.95
N THR A 70 -3.86 -9.43 3.23
CA THR A 70 -4.04 -8.02 3.62
C THR A 70 -4.66 -7.20 2.51
N ALA A 71 -4.20 -7.37 1.27
CA ALA A 71 -4.77 -6.65 0.13
C ALA A 71 -6.24 -7.03 -0.09
N VAL A 72 -6.61 -8.30 0.14
CA VAL A 72 -8.00 -8.76 0.11
C VAL A 72 -8.82 -8.16 1.25
N ALA A 73 -8.28 -8.14 2.48
CA ALA A 73 -8.95 -7.55 3.64
C ALA A 73 -9.20 -6.04 3.45
N GLN A 74 -8.19 -5.31 2.98
CA GLN A 74 -8.29 -3.90 2.65
C GLN A 74 -9.30 -3.65 1.53
N HIS A 75 -9.28 -4.46 0.46
CA HIS A 75 -10.22 -4.33 -0.63
C HIS A 75 -11.67 -4.53 -0.17
N LEU A 76 -11.93 -5.54 0.66
CA LEU A 76 -13.25 -5.81 1.21
C LEU A 76 -13.70 -4.71 2.19
N PHE A 77 -12.78 -4.16 2.98
CA PHE A 77 -13.08 -3.04 3.89
C PHE A 77 -13.39 -1.74 3.14
N THR A 78 -12.63 -1.42 2.09
CA THR A 78 -12.91 -0.25 1.23
C THR A 78 -14.23 -0.45 0.48
N GLN A 79 -14.52 -1.67 0.03
CA GLN A 79 -15.80 -2.03 -0.59
C GLN A 79 -16.98 -1.98 0.40
N ALA A 80 -16.75 -2.29 1.68
CA ALA A 80 -17.74 -2.18 2.75
C ALA A 80 -18.07 -0.72 3.11
N SER A 81 -17.05 0.13 3.08
CA SER A 81 -17.13 1.54 3.45
C SER A 81 -17.71 2.40 2.31
N GLY A 82 -17.62 1.92 1.07
CA GLY A 82 -18.22 2.52 -0.11
C GLY A 82 -19.63 2.00 -0.36
N THR A 83 -20.64 2.67 0.19
CA THR A 83 -22.02 2.51 -0.32
C THR A 83 -22.08 3.17 -1.69
N GLY A 84 -21.84 2.40 -2.75
CA GLY A 84 -21.80 2.91 -4.12
C GLY A 84 -21.47 1.88 -5.20
N GLY A 85 -22.26 0.81 -5.30
CA GLY A 85 -22.64 0.19 -6.57
C GLY A 85 -21.58 -0.50 -7.46
N GLY A 86 -21.78 -1.81 -7.65
CA GLY A 86 -21.65 -2.41 -8.98
C GLY A 86 -20.57 -3.45 -9.18
N ASN A 87 -20.97 -4.72 -9.11
CA ASN A 87 -20.30 -5.84 -9.77
C ASN A 87 -20.00 -5.51 -11.23
N ASN A 88 -18.73 -5.59 -11.65
CA ASN A 88 -18.40 -6.29 -12.88
C ASN A 88 -16.91 -6.65 -12.92
N SER A 89 -16.62 -7.94 -12.97
CA SER A 89 -15.38 -8.50 -13.48
C SER A 89 -15.22 -8.09 -14.94
N GLN A 90 -14.59 -6.95 -15.20
CA GLN A 90 -14.13 -6.64 -16.54
C GLN A 90 -12.92 -5.72 -16.48
N GLN A 91 -11.76 -6.36 -16.70
CA GLN A 91 -10.63 -5.82 -17.44
C GLN A 91 -11.09 -4.73 -18.43
N ARG A 92 -10.96 -3.46 -18.01
CA ARG A 92 -10.91 -2.26 -18.85
C ARG A 92 -10.47 -1.10 -17.96
N SER A 93 -9.26 -0.63 -18.25
CA SER A 93 -8.85 0.77 -18.21
C SER A 93 -10.01 1.75 -17.94
N GLY A 94 -9.95 2.49 -16.83
CA GLY A 94 -10.89 3.58 -16.59
C GLY A 94 -11.00 4.00 -15.13
N ASN A 95 -10.25 5.05 -14.77
CA ASN A 95 -10.45 5.92 -13.60
C ASN A 95 -10.71 5.22 -12.26
N HIS A 96 -9.63 4.64 -11.72
CA HIS A 96 -9.35 4.91 -10.32
C HIS A 96 -9.30 6.44 -10.22
N SER A 97 -10.30 7.07 -9.60
CA SER A 97 -10.10 8.40 -9.05
C SER A 97 -8.98 8.20 -8.04
N GLN A 98 -7.74 8.30 -8.52
CA GLN A 98 -6.55 8.47 -7.72
C GLN A 98 -6.93 9.67 -6.85
N GLN A 99 -7.36 9.40 -5.62
CA GLN A 99 -7.71 10.46 -4.70
C GLN A 99 -6.37 11.06 -4.33
N HIS A 100 -5.94 12.05 -5.13
CA HIS A 100 -4.74 12.82 -4.90
C HIS A 100 -5.00 13.62 -3.63
N SER A 101 -4.63 13.01 -2.51
CA SER A 101 -4.91 13.53 -1.18
C SER A 101 -4.11 14.82 -0.92
N GLY A 102 -3.08 15.09 -1.73
CA GLY A 102 -2.12 16.15 -1.46
C GLY A 102 -1.29 15.86 -0.20
N VAL A 103 -1.29 14.60 0.24
CA VAL A 103 -0.60 14.07 1.41
C VAL A 103 0.41 13.04 0.92
N LEU A 104 1.53 12.89 1.64
CA LEU A 104 2.47 11.79 1.43
C LEU A 104 1.87 10.50 2.00
N ASP A 105 0.85 10.00 1.33
CA ASP A 105 0.21 8.74 1.63
C ASP A 105 1.01 7.55 1.09
N SER A 106 0.56 6.34 1.43
CA SER A 106 1.19 5.10 1.00
C SER A 106 1.28 4.96 -0.52
N GLU A 107 0.31 5.49 -1.27
CA GLU A 107 0.33 5.46 -2.73
C GLU A 107 1.40 6.39 -3.30
N THR A 108 1.49 7.61 -2.78
CA THR A 108 2.50 8.59 -3.18
C THR A 108 3.90 8.11 -2.85
N ILE A 109 4.11 7.58 -1.64
CA ILE A 109 5.39 6.99 -1.22
C ILE A 109 5.74 5.79 -2.11
N SER A 110 4.77 4.94 -2.46
CA SER A 110 5.02 3.82 -3.38
C SER A 110 5.47 4.30 -4.76
N LYS A 111 4.83 5.34 -5.32
CA LYS A 111 5.26 5.95 -6.59
C LYS A 111 6.67 6.53 -6.50
N ILE A 112 7.00 7.21 -5.39
CA ILE A 112 8.35 7.74 -5.16
C ILE A 112 9.36 6.59 -5.12
N THR A 113 9.02 5.49 -4.44
CA THR A 113 9.84 4.28 -4.34
C THR A 113 10.08 3.64 -5.70
N GLU A 114 9.03 3.49 -6.51
CA GLU A 114 9.14 2.93 -7.86
C GLU A 114 10.07 3.79 -8.75
N ASN A 115 9.98 5.11 -8.66
CA ASN A 115 10.86 6.01 -9.42
C ASN A 115 12.30 5.99 -8.90
N GLU A 116 12.52 5.89 -7.59
CA GLU A 116 13.85 5.71 -7.02
C GLU A 116 14.48 4.40 -7.48
N ALA A 117 13.72 3.30 -7.47
CA ALA A 117 14.17 2.00 -7.92
C ALA A 117 14.53 1.98 -9.40
N GLN A 118 13.78 2.71 -10.24
CA GLN A 118 14.09 2.86 -11.66
C GLN A 118 15.39 3.62 -11.91
N ILE A 119 15.73 4.59 -11.07
CA ILE A 119 16.94 5.40 -11.20
C ILE A 119 18.17 4.66 -10.67
N THR A 120 18.03 4.01 -9.51
CA THR A 120 19.13 3.32 -8.83
C THR A 120 19.36 1.91 -9.33
N GLY A 121 18.35 1.29 -9.95
CA GLY A 121 18.31 -0.14 -10.22
C GLY A 121 18.14 -1.00 -8.96
N GLN A 122 17.92 -0.41 -7.79
CA GLN A 122 17.76 -1.12 -6.52
C GLN A 122 16.28 -1.24 -6.16
N VAL A 123 15.84 -2.44 -5.78
CA VAL A 123 14.45 -2.69 -5.36
C VAL A 123 14.18 -2.06 -4.00
N ASP A 124 15.21 -1.95 -3.16
CA ASP A 124 15.12 -1.42 -1.81
C ASP A 124 15.38 0.10 -1.76
N PRO A 125 14.67 0.85 -0.89
CA PRO A 125 14.94 2.26 -0.66
C PRO A 125 16.38 2.52 -0.22
N VAL A 126 17.05 3.49 -0.83
CA VAL A 126 18.39 3.87 -0.42
C VAL A 126 18.32 4.63 0.90
N ARG A 127 19.22 4.30 1.84
CA ARG A 127 19.27 4.97 3.14
C ARG A 127 19.60 6.45 2.96
N GLY A 128 18.64 7.31 3.28
CA GLY A 128 18.74 8.76 3.10
C GLY A 128 18.42 9.24 1.68
N GLY A 129 17.90 8.35 0.84
CA GLY A 129 17.36 8.64 -0.49
C GLY A 129 15.97 9.27 -0.46
N PRO A 130 15.39 9.55 -1.63
CA PRO A 130 14.12 10.26 -1.76
C PRO A 130 12.95 9.51 -1.11
N THR A 131 12.92 8.18 -1.16
CA THR A 131 11.88 7.37 -0.48
C THR A 131 12.02 7.45 1.03
N ALA A 132 13.24 7.33 1.56
CA ALA A 132 13.47 7.46 3.01
C ALA A 132 13.03 8.85 3.51
N LYS A 133 13.23 9.89 2.69
CA LYS A 133 12.76 11.25 2.98
C LYS A 133 11.25 11.41 2.85
N ALA A 134 10.63 10.79 1.85
CA ALA A 134 9.17 10.77 1.73
C ALA A 134 8.51 10.03 2.90
N GLN A 135 9.12 8.95 3.37
CA GLN A 135 8.66 8.18 4.53
C GLN A 135 8.76 8.97 5.84
N GLN A 136 9.75 9.87 5.99
CA GLN A 136 9.84 10.75 7.16
C GLN A 136 8.65 11.69 7.31
N HIS A 137 8.02 12.04 6.18
CA HIS A 137 6.85 12.91 6.12
C HIS A 137 5.58 12.11 5.79
N ALA A 138 5.59 10.79 6.02
CA ALA A 138 4.43 9.94 5.73
C ALA A 138 3.20 10.38 6.54
N GLY A 139 2.08 10.58 5.85
CA GLY A 139 0.84 11.09 6.45
C GLY A 139 0.79 12.61 6.62
N GLU A 140 1.86 13.33 6.26
CA GLU A 140 1.85 14.80 6.23
C GLU A 140 1.45 15.33 4.85
N PRO A 141 0.82 16.52 4.76
CA PRO A 141 0.60 17.21 3.50
C PRO A 141 1.90 17.39 2.71
N ILE A 142 1.83 17.36 1.38
CA ILE A 142 2.97 17.62 0.50
C ILE A 142 3.31 19.12 0.59
N THR A 143 4.17 19.46 1.54
CA THR A 143 4.67 20.81 1.77
C THR A 143 5.94 21.08 0.96
N SER A 144 6.30 22.35 0.80
CA SER A 144 7.59 22.74 0.21
C SER A 144 8.79 22.15 0.96
N GLN A 145 8.67 21.94 2.28
CA GLN A 145 9.70 21.30 3.09
C GLN A 145 9.86 19.82 2.69
N ALA A 146 8.77 19.07 2.64
CA ALA A 146 8.82 17.66 2.24
C ALA A 146 9.36 17.49 0.81
N LEU A 147 8.97 18.36 -0.13
CA LEU A 147 9.53 18.38 -1.49
C LEU A 147 11.03 18.69 -1.50
N HIS A 148 11.49 19.60 -0.64
CA HIS A 148 12.91 19.91 -0.50
C HIS A 148 13.68 18.72 0.04
N ASP A 149 13.20 18.09 1.11
CA ASP A 149 13.80 16.90 1.71
C ASP A 149 13.86 15.72 0.72
N ILE A 150 12.79 15.46 -0.03
CA ILE A 150 12.77 14.44 -1.09
C ILE A 150 13.77 14.78 -2.19
N THR A 151 13.86 16.05 -2.59
CA THR A 151 14.84 16.50 -3.60
C THR A 151 16.27 16.28 -3.15
N GLU A 152 16.58 16.60 -1.89
CA GLU A 152 17.92 16.40 -1.33
C GLU A 152 18.26 14.91 -1.22
N GLY A 153 17.27 14.07 -0.90
CA GLY A 153 17.39 12.61 -0.98
C GLY A 153 17.69 12.14 -2.41
N GLU A 154 16.96 12.64 -3.40
CA GLU A 154 17.17 12.29 -4.81
C GLU A 154 18.59 12.64 -5.26
N LYS A 155 19.05 13.86 -4.99
CA LYS A 155 20.42 14.30 -5.33
C LYS A 155 21.48 13.40 -4.71
N LYS A 156 21.29 12.91 -3.47
CA LYS A 156 22.26 12.00 -2.84
C LYS A 156 22.37 10.68 -3.59
N VAL A 157 21.26 10.22 -4.15
CA VAL A 157 21.16 8.94 -4.83
C VAL A 157 21.63 9.01 -6.28
N THR A 158 21.37 10.12 -6.96
CA THR A 158 21.74 10.36 -8.37
C THR A 158 23.10 11.02 -8.56
N GLY A 159 23.83 11.32 -7.48
CA GLY A 159 25.12 12.01 -7.56
C GLY A 159 25.04 13.52 -7.79
N GLY A 160 23.88 14.13 -7.51
CA GLY A 160 23.67 15.58 -7.50
C GLY A 160 22.70 16.10 -8.56
N GLU A 161 22.30 15.27 -9.53
CA GLU A 161 21.40 15.66 -10.60
C GLU A 161 19.94 15.35 -10.28
N ARG A 162 19.03 16.27 -10.63
CA ARG A 162 17.60 15.99 -10.58
C ARG A 162 17.22 15.23 -11.84
N VAL A 163 16.54 14.09 -11.68
CA VAL A 163 16.11 13.27 -12.80
C VAL A 163 14.73 13.74 -13.24
N LYS A 164 14.59 14.00 -14.55
CA LYS A 164 13.30 14.34 -15.14
C LYS A 164 12.37 13.13 -15.02
N GLY A 165 11.26 13.29 -14.30
CA GLY A 165 10.36 12.17 -14.00
C GLY A 165 10.81 11.34 -12.79
N GLY A 166 11.83 11.78 -12.05
CA GLY A 166 12.29 11.11 -10.85
C GLY A 166 11.34 11.24 -9.65
N PRO A 167 11.73 10.72 -8.48
CA PRO A 167 10.90 10.66 -7.29
C PRO A 167 10.38 12.03 -6.84
N THR A 168 11.15 13.10 -6.98
CA THR A 168 10.64 14.46 -6.72
C THR A 168 9.54 14.86 -7.68
N SER A 169 9.68 14.52 -8.96
CA SER A 169 8.67 14.83 -9.99
C SER A 169 7.36 14.08 -9.70
N ALA A 170 7.43 12.86 -9.15
CA ALA A 170 6.27 12.11 -8.70
C ALA A 170 5.55 12.82 -7.54
N ALA A 171 6.29 13.24 -6.50
CA ALA A 171 5.73 13.99 -5.38
C ALA A 171 5.09 15.32 -5.82
N GLN A 172 5.74 16.06 -6.72
CA GLN A 172 5.19 17.29 -7.29
C GLN A 172 3.94 17.03 -8.15
N SER A 173 3.93 15.93 -8.90
CA SER A 173 2.77 15.54 -9.71
C SER A 173 1.57 15.23 -8.83
N GLU A 174 1.75 14.56 -7.70
CA GLU A 174 0.66 14.30 -6.77
C GLU A 174 0.13 15.58 -6.09
N LEU A 175 1.01 16.54 -5.74
CA LEU A 175 0.59 17.86 -5.27
C LEU A 175 -0.15 18.68 -6.34
N ALA A 176 0.28 18.61 -7.60
CA ALA A 176 -0.38 19.31 -8.68
C ALA A 176 -1.78 18.74 -8.93
N LYS A 177 -1.91 17.41 -8.92
CA LYS A 177 -3.19 16.73 -9.08
C LYS A 177 -4.13 16.93 -7.89
N SER A 178 -3.62 17.10 -6.67
CA SER A 178 -4.46 17.44 -5.50
C SER A 178 -5.00 18.87 -5.54
N ARG A 179 -4.43 19.73 -6.39
CA ARG A 179 -4.85 21.12 -6.60
C ARG A 179 -5.73 21.31 -7.84
N SER A 180 -5.91 20.25 -8.63
CA SER A 180 -6.68 20.23 -9.89
C SER A 180 -8.10 19.74 -9.64
#